data_AF-A0A974Z1H9-F1
#
_entry.id   AF-A0A974Z1H9-F1
#
_cell.length_a   1.000
_cell.length_b   1.000
_cell.length_c   1.000
_cell.angle_alpha   90.00
_cell.angle_beta   90.00
_cell.angle_gamma   90.00
#
_symmetry.space_group_name_H-M   'P 1'
#
loop_
_entity.id
_entity.type
_entity.pdbx_description
1 polymer ?
#
loop_
_entity_poly.entity_id
_entity_poly.type
_entity_poly.pdbx_seq_one_letter_code
_entity_poly.pdbx_strand_id
1 'polypeptide(L)'
;MNHIKPEDIQKASFHTGALGYKKEEVDSYLEELSISVQAMCREIEELKADISEQAERIDNYRNLEEDLKNTFILAQQSAGEIRENAVKESEMLIKENELKVEKILVDGQKEIDEMEAYYAQLKRKVSNHKTKMKADLKTLLDILEEEAEEEEE
;
A
#
# COMPACT_ATOMS: atom_id res chain seq x y z
N MET A 1 -24.10 11.03 -55.39
CA MET A 1 -23.90 10.40 -56.72
C MET A 1 -24.79 9.18 -56.77
N ASN A 2 -25.59 9.00 -57.81
CA ASN A 2 -26.36 7.74 -57.96
C ASN A 2 -25.36 6.63 -58.32
N HIS A 3 -25.15 5.72 -57.38
CA HIS A 3 -24.31 4.56 -57.59
C HIS A 3 -25.10 3.54 -58.42
N ILE A 4 -24.54 3.17 -59.57
CA ILE A 4 -25.09 2.13 -60.44
C ILE A 4 -24.88 0.79 -59.74
N LYS A 5 -25.95 0.04 -59.48
CA LYS A 5 -25.87 -1.31 -58.91
C LYS A 5 -25.53 -2.33 -59.99
N PRO A 6 -24.93 -3.48 -59.65
CA PRO A 6 -24.74 -4.58 -60.61
C PRO A 6 -26.02 -4.92 -61.40
N GLU A 7 -27.16 -4.94 -60.72
CA GLU A 7 -28.47 -5.17 -61.35
C GLU A 7 -28.89 -4.09 -62.35
N ASP A 8 -28.46 -2.84 -62.13
CA ASP A 8 -28.75 -1.72 -63.04
C ASP A 8 -27.93 -1.84 -64.34
N ILE A 9 -26.75 -2.47 -64.25
CA ILE A 9 -25.86 -2.75 -65.40
C ILE A 9 -26.46 -3.88 -66.25
N GLN A 10 -26.93 -4.96 -65.62
CA GLN A 10 -27.56 -6.08 -66.33
C GLN A 10 -28.88 -5.70 -67.02
N LYS A 11 -29.62 -4.75 -66.44
CA LYS A 11 -30.92 -4.29 -66.99
C LYS A 11 -30.75 -3.12 -67.96
N ALA A 12 -29.52 -2.68 -68.25
CA ALA A 12 -29.28 -1.53 -69.11
C ALA A 12 -29.70 -1.83 -70.56
N SER A 13 -30.52 -0.95 -71.14
CA SER A 13 -30.99 -1.06 -72.52
C SER A 13 -30.59 0.17 -73.33
N PHE A 14 -30.06 -0.03 -74.54
CA PHE A 14 -29.56 1.04 -75.41
C PHE A 14 -30.33 1.08 -76.74
N HIS A 15 -30.52 2.28 -77.29
CA HIS A 15 -31.09 2.45 -78.64
C HIS A 15 -30.09 2.01 -79.72
N THR A 16 -30.57 1.30 -80.74
CA THR A 16 -29.74 0.87 -81.89
C THR A 16 -29.69 1.94 -82.98
N GLY A 17 -28.49 2.27 -83.46
CA GLY A 17 -28.26 3.20 -84.58
C GLY A 17 -27.53 2.54 -85.75
N ALA A 18 -27.57 3.16 -86.94
CA ALA A 18 -27.04 2.60 -88.19
C ALA A 18 -25.51 2.38 -88.21
N LEU A 19 -24.75 3.02 -87.33
CA LEU A 19 -23.30 2.85 -87.13
C LEU A 19 -22.98 2.64 -85.62
N GLY A 20 -23.61 1.65 -84.99
CA GLY A 20 -23.41 1.32 -83.58
C GLY A 20 -22.38 0.23 -83.31
N TYR A 21 -22.02 0.05 -82.04
CA TYR A 21 -21.28 -1.12 -81.57
C TYR A 21 -22.10 -2.40 -81.76
N LYS A 22 -21.44 -3.55 -81.91
CA LYS A 22 -22.12 -4.84 -81.97
C LYS A 22 -22.77 -5.15 -80.64
N LYS A 23 -24.05 -5.51 -80.69
CA LYS A 23 -24.85 -5.73 -79.50
C LYS A 23 -24.30 -6.87 -78.63
N GLU A 24 -23.89 -7.97 -79.25
CA GLU A 24 -23.39 -9.16 -78.54
C GLU A 24 -22.09 -8.87 -77.76
N GLU A 25 -21.18 -8.06 -78.33
CA GLU A 25 -19.94 -7.66 -77.68
C GLU A 25 -20.21 -6.72 -76.49
N VAL A 26 -21.18 -5.81 -76.64
CA VAL A 26 -21.59 -4.89 -75.56
C VAL A 26 -22.31 -5.65 -74.43
N ASP A 27 -23.23 -6.55 -74.77
CA ASP A 27 -23.97 -7.36 -73.78
C ASP A 27 -22.99 -8.22 -72.95
N SER A 28 -22.02 -8.87 -73.60
CA SER A 28 -20.97 -9.64 -72.91
C SER A 28 -20.10 -8.77 -71.99
N TYR A 29 -19.76 -7.54 -72.42
CA TYR A 29 -18.98 -6.61 -71.61
C TYR A 29 -19.78 -6.12 -70.39
N LEU A 30 -21.08 -5.85 -70.55
CA LEU A 30 -21.95 -5.43 -69.45
C LEU A 30 -22.14 -6.54 -68.41
N GLU A 31 -22.17 -7.81 -68.83
CA GLU A 31 -22.21 -8.95 -67.91
C GLU A 31 -20.92 -9.06 -67.09
N GLU A 32 -19.75 -8.99 -67.74
CA GLU A 32 -18.46 -8.98 -67.06
C GLU A 32 -18.31 -7.77 -66.12
N LEU A 33 -18.73 -6.59 -66.58
CA LEU A 33 -18.75 -5.36 -65.77
C LEU A 33 -19.65 -5.52 -64.55
N SER A 34 -20.85 -6.09 -64.71
CA SER A 34 -21.76 -6.37 -63.59
C SER A 34 -21.11 -7.27 -62.55
N ILE A 35 -20.45 -8.35 -62.98
CA ILE A 35 -19.77 -9.29 -62.08
C ILE A 35 -18.63 -8.59 -61.34
N SER A 36 -17.82 -7.79 -62.05
CA SER A 36 -16.72 -7.03 -61.46
C SER A 36 -17.20 -6.01 -60.43
N VAL A 37 -18.26 -5.25 -60.76
CA VAL A 37 -18.86 -4.28 -59.84
C VAL A 37 -19.46 -4.99 -58.61
N GLN A 38 -20.09 -6.15 -58.78
CA GLN A 38 -20.59 -6.94 -57.66
C GLN A 38 -19.47 -7.41 -56.73
N ALA A 39 -18.35 -7.88 -57.29
CA ALA A 39 -17.18 -8.26 -56.50
C ALA A 39 -16.60 -7.07 -55.72
N MET A 40 -16.47 -5.90 -56.37
CA MET A 40 -16.02 -4.67 -55.71
C MET A 40 -16.96 -4.23 -54.58
N CYS A 41 -18.29 -4.31 -54.78
CA CYS A 41 -19.25 -3.98 -53.73
C CYS A 41 -19.09 -4.89 -52.51
N ARG A 42 -18.93 -6.19 -52.73
CA ARG A 42 -18.69 -7.17 -51.67
C ARG A 42 -17.39 -6.89 -50.92
N GLU A 43 -16.30 -6.64 -51.63
CA GLU A 43 -15.01 -6.29 -51.02
C GLU A 43 -15.11 -5.01 -50.18
N ILE A 44 -15.85 -3.99 -50.65
CA ILE A 44 -16.10 -2.77 -49.88
C ILE A 44 -16.90 -3.06 -48.59
N GLU A 45 -17.89 -3.96 -48.64
CA GLU A 45 -18.66 -4.35 -47.46
C GLU A 45 -17.80 -5.12 -46.44
N GLU A 46 -16.98 -6.07 -46.92
CA GLU A 46 -16.02 -6.81 -46.10
C GLU A 46 -15.00 -5.87 -45.45
N LEU A 47 -14.39 -4.96 -46.23
CA LEU A 47 -13.45 -3.96 -45.70
C LEU A 47 -14.08 -3.01 -44.70
N LYS A 48 -15.35 -2.61 -44.90
CA LYS A 48 -16.06 -1.77 -43.94
C LYS A 48 -16.33 -2.50 -42.63
N ALA A 49 -16.68 -3.79 -42.70
CA ALA A 49 -16.86 -4.62 -41.52
C ALA A 49 -15.53 -4.75 -40.75
N ASP A 50 -14.44 -5.06 -41.45
CA ASP A 50 -13.10 -5.15 -40.86
C ASP A 50 -12.67 -3.82 -40.20
N ILE A 51 -12.88 -2.69 -40.87
CA ILE A 51 -12.58 -1.36 -40.31
C ILE A 51 -13.37 -1.13 -39.03
N SER A 52 -14.66 -1.49 -39.01
CA SER A 52 -15.50 -1.34 -37.83
C SER A 52 -15.00 -2.20 -36.67
N GLU A 53 -14.65 -3.47 -36.94
CA GLU A 53 -14.11 -4.37 -35.92
C GLU A 53 -12.78 -3.86 -35.37
N GLN A 54 -11.86 -3.42 -36.23
CA GLN A 54 -10.58 -2.89 -35.78
C GLN A 54 -10.75 -1.59 -34.99
N ALA A 55 -11.69 -0.73 -35.35
CA ALA A 55 -12.00 0.48 -34.59
C ALA A 55 -12.50 0.14 -33.17
N GLU A 56 -13.41 -0.82 -33.05
CA GLU A 56 -13.90 -1.29 -31.75
C GLU A 56 -12.78 -1.89 -30.90
N ARG A 57 -11.88 -2.69 -31.51
CA ARG A 57 -10.71 -3.22 -30.82
C ARG A 57 -9.78 -2.12 -30.33
N ILE A 58 -9.53 -1.09 -31.13
CA ILE A 58 -8.70 0.06 -30.73
C ILE A 58 -9.31 0.77 -29.52
N ASP A 59 -10.62 1.02 -29.52
CA ASP A 59 -11.28 1.67 -28.40
C ASP A 59 -11.25 0.81 -27.13
N ASN A 60 -11.41 -0.52 -27.26
CA ASN A 60 -11.23 -1.44 -26.14
C ASN A 60 -9.81 -1.40 -25.58
N TYR A 61 -8.78 -1.35 -26.44
CA TYR A 61 -7.39 -1.22 -25.98
C TYR A 61 -7.11 0.12 -25.30
N ARG A 62 -7.71 1.22 -25.78
CA ARG A 62 -7.59 2.54 -25.15
C ARG A 62 -8.20 2.56 -23.76
N ASN A 63 -9.39 1.97 -23.60
CA ASN A 63 -10.05 1.85 -22.29
C ASN A 63 -9.20 1.00 -21.34
N LEU A 64 -8.67 -0.12 -21.81
CA LEU A 64 -7.77 -0.95 -21.03
C LEU A 64 -6.49 -0.21 -20.61
N GLU A 65 -5.91 0.58 -21.51
CA GLU A 65 -4.73 1.40 -21.21
C GLU A 65 -5.04 2.46 -20.14
N GLU A 66 -6.22 3.08 -20.20
CA GLU A 66 -6.67 4.04 -19.19
C GLU A 66 -6.87 3.38 -17.81
N ASP A 67 -7.53 2.23 -17.77
CA ASP A 67 -7.72 1.46 -16.54
C ASP A 67 -6.38 1.01 -15.93
N LEU A 68 -5.43 0.58 -16.77
CA LEU A 68 -4.08 0.22 -16.33
C LEU A 68 -3.33 1.44 -15.77
N LYS A 69 -3.43 2.61 -16.41
CA LYS A 69 -2.83 3.85 -15.91
C LYS A 69 -3.43 4.25 -14.56
N ASN A 70 -4.75 4.20 -14.43
CA ASN A 70 -5.44 4.50 -13.18
C ASN A 70 -5.03 3.53 -12.07
N THR A 71 -4.97 2.23 -12.38
CA THR A 71 -4.52 1.20 -11.45
C THR A 71 -3.06 1.42 -11.04
N PHE A 72 -2.19 1.80 -11.97
CA PHE A 72 -0.79 2.09 -11.69
C PHE A 72 -0.63 3.30 -10.77
N ILE A 73 -1.40 4.38 -11.00
CA ILE A 73 -1.41 5.56 -10.13
C ILE A 73 -1.88 5.18 -8.72
N LEU A 74 -2.97 4.42 -8.61
CA LEU A 74 -3.47 3.94 -7.32
C LEU A 74 -2.44 3.08 -6.58
N ALA A 75 -1.75 2.18 -7.30
CA ALA A 75 -0.68 1.37 -6.72
C ALA A 75 0.49 2.24 -6.21
N GLN A 76 0.88 3.28 -6.96
CA GLN A 76 1.91 4.22 -6.52
C GLN A 76 1.49 5.02 -5.29
N GLN A 77 0.24 5.50 -5.25
CA GLN A 77 -0.32 6.22 -4.09
C GLN A 77 -0.36 5.31 -2.86
N SER A 78 -0.89 4.09 -3.01
CA SER A 78 -0.95 3.10 -1.94
C SER A 78 0.43 2.74 -1.40
N ALA A 79 1.42 2.54 -2.29
CA ALA A 79 2.80 2.31 -1.89
C ALA A 79 3.40 3.50 -1.13
N GLY A 80 3.09 4.73 -1.55
CA GLY A 80 3.48 5.97 -0.88
C GLY A 80 2.88 6.07 0.52
N GLU A 81 1.58 5.83 0.66
CA GLU A 81 0.86 5.84 1.94
C GLU A 81 1.38 4.78 2.91
N ILE A 82 1.63 3.55 2.42
CA ILE A 82 2.23 2.48 3.24
C ILE A 82 3.59 2.92 3.79
N ARG A 83 4.42 3.53 2.94
CA ARG A 83 5.75 4.01 3.35
C ARG A 83 5.64 5.13 4.38
N GLU A 84 4.77 6.11 4.15
CA GLU A 84 4.58 7.24 5.06
C GLU A 84 4.04 6.76 6.43
N ASN A 85 3.06 5.86 6.42
CA ASN A 85 2.50 5.29 7.63
C ASN A 85 3.53 4.48 8.41
N ALA A 86 4.33 3.65 7.73
CA ALA A 86 5.40 2.88 8.38
C ALA A 86 6.46 3.79 9.04
N VAL A 87 6.80 4.92 8.41
CA VAL A 87 7.72 5.91 9.01
C VAL A 87 7.09 6.55 10.25
N LYS A 88 5.84 7.02 10.16
CA LYS A 88 5.14 7.62 11.30
C LYS A 88 4.99 6.64 12.47
N GLU A 89 4.62 5.40 12.18
CA GLU A 89 4.45 4.35 13.19
C GLU A 89 5.79 4.01 13.87
N SER A 90 6.86 3.92 13.08
CA SER A 90 8.22 3.74 13.60
C SER A 90 8.64 4.89 14.53
N GLU A 91 8.44 6.14 14.12
CA GLU A 91 8.74 7.32 14.94
C GLU A 91 7.92 7.35 16.24
N MET A 92 6.64 7.02 16.16
CA MET A 92 5.78 6.90 17.34
C MET A 92 6.27 5.80 18.30
N LEU A 93 6.63 4.64 17.77
CA LEU A 93 7.10 3.51 18.56
C LEU A 93 8.44 3.83 19.24
N ILE A 94 9.35 4.51 18.54
CA ILE A 94 10.62 4.97 19.13
C ILE A 94 10.32 5.92 20.30
N LYS A 95 9.49 6.93 20.08
CA LYS A 95 9.13 7.91 21.11
C LYS A 95 8.43 7.27 22.31
N GLU A 96 7.54 6.32 22.08
CA GLU A 96 6.87 5.58 23.15
C GLU A 96 7.87 4.76 23.98
N ASN A 97 8.83 4.11 23.33
CA ASN A 97 9.88 3.36 24.02
C ASN A 97 10.84 4.28 24.79
N GLU A 98 11.21 5.43 24.24
CA GLU A 98 12.01 6.43 24.95
C GLU A 98 11.33 6.86 26.26
N LEU A 99 10.04 7.18 26.21
CA LEU A 99 9.25 7.53 27.40
C LEU A 99 9.15 6.38 28.40
N LYS A 100 8.99 5.13 27.93
CA LYS A 100 8.97 3.95 28.79
C LYS A 100 10.31 3.73 29.48
N VAL A 101 11.43 3.87 28.76
CA VAL A 101 12.77 3.74 29.31
C VAL A 101 13.04 4.84 30.33
N GLU A 102 12.70 6.09 30.01
CA GLU A 102 12.83 7.20 30.96
C GLU A 102 12.06 6.93 32.24
N LYS A 103 10.81 6.47 32.13
CA LYS A 103 10.00 6.09 33.29
C LYS A 103 10.65 4.97 34.11
N ILE A 104 11.14 3.92 33.47
CA ILE A 104 11.82 2.80 34.16
C ILE A 104 13.06 3.30 34.91
N LEU A 105 13.84 4.21 34.31
CA LEU A 105 15.02 4.79 34.97
C LEU A 105 14.65 5.65 36.18
N VAL A 106 13.61 6.48 36.06
CA VAL A 106 13.11 7.31 37.17
C VAL A 106 12.57 6.44 38.31
N ASP A 107 11.74 5.44 37.98
CA ASP A 107 11.16 4.52 38.96
C ASP A 107 12.27 3.72 39.66
N GLY A 108 13.26 3.22 38.91
CA GLY A 108 14.41 2.50 39.46
C GLY A 108 15.30 3.36 40.35
N GLN A 109 15.57 4.61 39.97
CA GLN A 109 16.33 5.54 40.82
C GLN A 109 15.59 5.82 42.14
N LYS A 110 14.27 5.98 42.07
CA LYS A 110 13.44 6.18 43.26
C LYS A 110 13.51 4.98 44.21
N GLU A 111 13.45 3.75 43.69
CA GLU A 111 13.61 2.54 44.50
C GLU A 111 14.99 2.46 45.17
N ILE A 112 16.05 2.85 44.46
CA ILE A 112 17.41 2.94 45.03
C ILE A 112 17.43 3.93 46.19
N ASP A 113 16.91 5.14 45.99
CA ASP A 113 16.90 6.19 47.01
C ASP A 113 16.11 5.73 48.26
N GLU A 114 14.97 5.06 48.07
CA GLU A 114 14.18 4.48 49.16
C GLU A 114 14.95 3.39 49.92
N MET A 115 15.65 2.51 49.20
CA MET A 115 16.48 1.45 49.78
C MET A 115 17.67 2.02 50.57
N GLU A 116 18.33 3.05 50.05
CA GLU A 116 19.44 3.72 50.73
C GLU A 116 18.97 4.40 52.02
N ALA A 117 17.82 5.08 51.98
CA ALA A 117 17.21 5.68 53.15
C ALA A 117 16.87 4.62 54.21
N TYR A 118 16.28 3.49 53.79
CA TYR A 118 15.97 2.38 54.68
C TYR A 118 17.23 1.77 55.30
N TYR A 119 18.28 1.55 54.50
CA TYR A 119 19.57 1.03 54.96
C TYR A 119 20.22 1.97 55.99
N ALA A 120 20.21 3.28 55.74
CA ALA A 120 20.73 4.28 56.67
C ALA A 120 19.97 4.26 58.02
N GLN A 121 18.64 4.13 57.98
CA GLN A 121 17.83 3.99 59.20
C GLN A 121 18.18 2.71 59.96
N LEU A 122 18.31 1.57 59.26
CA LEU A 122 18.67 0.30 59.88
C LEU A 122 20.05 0.37 60.55
N LYS A 123 21.03 0.97 59.88
CA LYS A 123 22.38 1.19 60.43
C LYS A 123 22.35 2.05 61.70
N ARG A 124 21.52 3.11 61.73
CA ARG A 124 21.29 3.92 62.93
C ARG A 124 20.66 3.10 64.06
N LYS A 125 19.63 2.29 63.77
CA LYS A 125 19.00 1.40 64.77
C LYS A 125 20.02 0.43 65.39
N VAL A 126 20.85 -0.21 64.55
CA VAL A 126 21.91 -1.11 65.02
C VAL A 126 22.92 -0.36 65.90
N SER A 127 23.37 0.83 65.49
CA SER A 127 24.29 1.63 66.29
C SER A 127 23.70 2.01 67.65
N ASN A 128 22.45 2.48 67.67
CA ASN A 128 21.78 2.84 68.91
C ASN A 128 21.62 1.64 69.85
N HIS A 129 21.26 0.47 69.29
CA HIS A 129 21.16 -0.75 70.07
C HIS A 129 22.51 -1.19 70.66
N LYS A 130 23.59 -1.13 69.88
CA LYS A 130 24.95 -1.39 70.37
C LYS A 130 25.35 -0.45 71.52
N THR A 131 25.07 0.86 71.37
CA THR A 131 25.36 1.85 72.43
C THR A 131 24.57 1.56 73.69
N LYS A 132 23.27 1.27 73.56
CA LYS A 132 22.41 0.92 74.70
C LYS A 132 22.91 -0.34 75.41
N MET A 133 23.18 -1.41 74.66
CA MET A 133 23.67 -2.67 75.24
C MET A 133 25.02 -2.48 75.96
N LYS A 134 25.92 -1.64 75.42
CA LYS A 134 27.18 -1.31 76.09
C LYS A 134 26.95 -0.54 77.40
N ALA A 135 25.98 0.38 77.45
CA ALA A 135 25.64 1.12 78.66
C ALA A 135 25.00 0.21 79.71
N ASP A 136 24.08 -0.66 79.29
CA ASP A 136 23.42 -1.63 80.18
C ASP A 136 24.47 -2.58 80.79
N LEU A 137 25.41 -3.11 79.98
CA LEU A 137 26.49 -3.98 80.48
C LEU A 137 27.44 -3.27 81.44
N LYS A 138 27.77 -1.99 81.21
CA LYS A 138 28.57 -1.20 82.13
C LYS A 138 27.86 -1.01 83.47
N THR A 139 26.58 -0.65 83.43
CA THR A 139 25.77 -0.47 84.64
C THR A 139 25.73 -1.75 85.47
N LEU A 140 25.57 -2.91 84.82
CA LEU A 140 25.62 -4.21 85.51
C LEU A 140 27.00 -4.53 86.10
N LEU A 141 28.08 -4.14 85.41
CA LEU A 141 29.44 -4.32 85.94
C LEU A 141 29.67 -3.44 87.17
N ASP A 142 29.29 -2.15 87.09
CA ASP A 142 29.43 -1.20 88.20
C ASP A 142 28.68 -1.71 89.46
N ILE A 143 27.46 -2.25 89.30
CA ILE A 143 26.70 -2.87 90.41
C ILE A 143 27.43 -4.07 91.01
N LEU A 144 28.00 -4.96 90.19
CA LEU A 144 28.71 -6.14 90.68
C LEU A 144 30.03 -5.78 91.37
N GLU A 145 30.69 -4.71 90.95
CA GLU A 145 31.88 -4.18 91.61
C GLU A 145 31.53 -3.58 92.98
N GLU A 146 30.42 -2.82 93.09
CA GLU A 146 29.91 -2.32 94.38
C GLU A 146 29.53 -3.46 95.34
N GLU A 147 28.81 -4.50 94.88
CA GLU A 147 28.45 -5.67 95.70
C GLU A 147 29.69 -6.43 96.21
N ALA A 148 30.75 -6.54 95.41
CA ALA A 148 31.98 -7.22 95.81
C ALA A 148 32.77 -6.42 96.87
N GLU A 149 32.77 -5.09 96.79
CA GLU A 149 33.40 -4.23 97.80
C GLU A 149 32.65 -4.30 99.14
N GLU A 150 31.32 -4.40 99.13
CA GLU A 150 30.50 -4.58 100.34
C GLU A 150 30.67 -5.96 101.01
N GLU A 151 31.03 -7.02 100.26
CA GLU A 151 31.31 -8.35 100.81
C GLU A 151 32.72 -8.48 101.43
N GLU A 152 33.65 -7.58 101.12
CA GLU A 152 35.02 -7.57 101.66
C GLU A 152 35.18 -6.74 102.96
N GLU A 153 34.18 -5.94 103.35
CA GLU A 153 34.10 -5.19 104.63
C GLU A 153 33.48 -5.99 105.79
#